data_AF-I4C9H0-F1
#
_entry.id   AF-I4C9H0-F1
#
_cell.length_a   1.000
_cell.length_b   1.000
_cell.length_c   1.000
_cell.angle_alpha   90.00
_cell.angle_beta   90.00
_cell.angle_gamma   90.00
#
_symmetry.space_group_name_H-M   'P 1'
#
loop_
_entity.id
_entity.type
_entity.pdbx_description
1 polymer ?
#
loop_
_entity_poly.entity_id
_entity_poly.type
_entity_poly.pdbx_seq_one_letter_code
_entity_poly.pdbx_strand_id
1 'polypeptide(L)'
;MDSKQPIPANIVLHDIRSGLGDNGIMAKHGLSQKSLETLFQKLLAAKLITHEELYRRSSLYKKKMDRIVSRSHLRAEIGVSIPIYDVTCGRVGLMRDISEKGLRVAGIPAEKGDERTFQIPVGMLMQADPLLVIAECRWVTIKGKERKYHVAGFEIKVVSMSDRRLLKSLVDLLLARAASGKSGRESLKEIAESHVCSPTDIQELFLKEDHGVSLSHQSSAKNVAARCSAVTDAESTR
;
A
#
# COMPACT_ATOMS: atom_id res chain seq x y z
N MET A 1 8.89 -4.27 -34.45
CA MET A 1 8.08 -4.72 -33.29
C MET A 1 8.02 -6.22 -33.37
N ASP A 2 8.69 -6.93 -32.45
CA ASP A 2 8.70 -8.39 -32.47
C ASP A 2 7.30 -8.91 -32.18
N SER A 3 6.71 -9.61 -33.16
CA SER A 3 5.41 -10.26 -33.00
C SER A 3 5.55 -11.34 -31.94
N LYS A 4 4.89 -11.14 -30.79
CA LYS A 4 4.84 -12.14 -29.73
C LYS A 4 4.10 -13.36 -30.26
N GLN A 5 4.86 -14.41 -30.60
CA GLN A 5 4.29 -15.68 -31.01
C GLN A 5 3.45 -16.25 -29.86
N PRO A 6 2.21 -16.70 -30.11
CA PRO A 6 1.38 -17.33 -29.09
C PRO A 6 2.02 -18.66 -28.70
N ILE A 7 2.34 -18.82 -27.41
CA ILE A 7 2.90 -20.07 -26.88
C ILE A 7 1.75 -20.99 -26.47
N PRO A 8 1.66 -22.21 -27.01
CA PRO A 8 0.65 -23.18 -26.61
C PRO A 8 0.81 -23.58 -25.13
N ALA A 9 -0.30 -23.52 -24.37
CA ALA A 9 -0.29 -23.81 -22.93
C ALA A 9 0.23 -25.21 -22.60
N ASN A 10 -0.07 -26.21 -23.44
CA ASN A 10 0.33 -27.60 -23.23
C ASN A 10 1.85 -27.80 -23.26
N ILE A 11 2.58 -27.04 -24.09
CA ILE A 11 4.04 -27.14 -24.18
C ILE A 11 4.67 -26.65 -22.88
N VAL A 12 4.20 -25.52 -22.36
CA VAL A 12 4.68 -24.95 -21.10
C VAL A 12 4.35 -25.87 -19.93
N LEU A 13 3.14 -26.44 -19.92
CA LEU A 13 2.72 -27.37 -18.88
C LEU A 13 3.59 -28.64 -18.87
N HIS A 14 3.90 -29.17 -20.06
CA HIS A 14 4.83 -30.29 -20.21
C HIS A 14 6.22 -29.93 -19.65
N ASP A 15 6.74 -28.75 -19.98
CA ASP A 15 8.03 -28.28 -19.47
C ASP A 15 8.06 -28.12 -17.94
N ILE A 16 6.98 -27.61 -17.33
CA ILE A 16 6.86 -27.52 -15.86
C ILE A 16 6.86 -28.94 -15.24
N ARG A 17 6.10 -29.87 -15.83
CA ARG A 17 5.94 -31.23 -15.31
C ARG A 17 7.19 -32.09 -15.52
N SER A 18 7.97 -31.84 -16.57
CA SER A 18 9.27 -32.48 -16.79
C SER A 18 10.36 -31.95 -15.85
N GLY A 19 10.05 -30.94 -15.02
CA GLY A 19 10.96 -30.39 -14.03
C GLY A 19 11.81 -29.22 -14.53
N LEU A 20 11.47 -28.63 -15.68
CA LEU A 20 12.16 -27.44 -16.16
C LEU A 20 11.89 -26.26 -15.21
N GLY A 21 12.93 -25.74 -14.57
CA GLY A 21 12.82 -24.61 -13.64
C GLY A 21 12.45 -23.30 -14.33
N ASP A 22 12.07 -22.29 -13.53
CA ASP A 22 11.59 -20.97 -14.01
C ASP A 22 12.52 -20.33 -15.05
N ASN A 23 13.84 -20.32 -14.79
CA ASN A 23 14.85 -19.76 -15.70
C ASN A 23 14.93 -20.54 -17.02
N GLY A 24 14.76 -21.87 -16.97
CA GLY A 24 14.75 -22.73 -18.15
C GLY A 24 13.53 -22.48 -19.03
N ILE A 25 12.35 -22.35 -18.40
CA ILE A 25 11.11 -21.98 -19.10
C ILE A 25 11.24 -20.59 -19.73
N MET A 26 11.80 -19.61 -18.99
CA MET A 26 12.03 -18.27 -19.50
C MET A 26 12.97 -18.26 -20.71
N ALA A 27 14.11 -18.93 -20.62
CA ALA A 27 15.08 -19.01 -21.71
C ALA A 27 14.51 -19.72 -22.94
N LYS A 28 13.86 -20.88 -22.74
CA LYS A 28 13.30 -21.70 -23.84
C LYS A 28 12.19 -20.99 -24.61
N HIS A 29 11.35 -20.22 -23.91
CA HIS A 29 10.17 -19.57 -24.50
C HIS A 29 10.35 -18.06 -24.72
N GLY A 30 11.55 -17.51 -24.48
CA GLY A 30 11.81 -16.07 -24.60
C GLY A 30 10.96 -15.21 -23.67
N LEU A 31 10.62 -15.72 -22.48
CA LEU A 31 9.74 -15.04 -21.53
C LEU A 31 10.53 -14.17 -20.56
N SER A 32 10.03 -12.96 -20.34
CA SER A 32 10.36 -12.18 -19.14
C SER A 32 9.74 -12.82 -17.89
N GLN A 33 10.26 -12.48 -16.71
CA GLN A 33 9.68 -12.92 -15.44
C GLN A 33 8.19 -12.53 -15.31
N LYS A 34 7.84 -11.29 -15.71
CA LYS A 34 6.44 -10.80 -15.64
C LYS A 34 5.51 -11.59 -16.56
N SER A 35 5.96 -11.93 -17.77
CA SER A 35 5.19 -12.75 -18.69
C SER A 35 5.03 -14.19 -18.19
N LEU A 36 6.06 -14.76 -17.55
CA LEU A 36 5.95 -16.07 -16.91
C LEU A 36 4.94 -16.07 -15.76
N GLU A 37 4.95 -15.04 -14.90
CA GLU A 37 3.94 -14.91 -13.84
C GLU A 37 2.50 -14.80 -14.39
N THR A 38 2.34 -14.06 -15.49
CA THR A 38 1.04 -13.91 -16.17
C THR A 38 0.59 -15.24 -16.77
N LEU A 39 1.53 -16.00 -17.35
CA LEU A 39 1.29 -17.33 -17.90
C LEU A 39 0.84 -18.31 -16.80
N PHE A 40 1.50 -18.32 -15.64
CA PHE A 40 1.07 -19.11 -14.49
C PHE A 40 -0.35 -18.79 -14.05
N GLN A 41 -0.72 -17.51 -14.00
CA GLN A 41 -2.09 -17.10 -13.67
C GLN A 41 -3.10 -17.64 -14.68
N LYS A 42 -2.77 -17.62 -15.98
CA LYS A 42 -3.63 -18.18 -17.04
C LYS A 42 -3.78 -19.70 -16.89
N LEU A 43 -2.69 -20.43 -16.59
CA LEU A 43 -2.74 -21.88 -16.37
C LEU A 43 -3.62 -22.25 -15.16
N LEU A 44 -3.51 -21.50 -14.05
CA LEU A 44 -4.35 -21.67 -12.87
C LEU A 44 -5.83 -21.37 -13.18
N ALA A 45 -6.11 -20.27 -13.89
CA ALA A 45 -7.47 -19.89 -14.29
C ALA A 45 -8.13 -20.95 -15.19
N ALA A 46 -7.35 -21.55 -16.10
CA ALA A 46 -7.78 -22.66 -16.93
C ALA A 46 -7.80 -24.03 -16.21
N LYS A 47 -7.45 -24.08 -14.92
CA LYS A 47 -7.34 -25.29 -14.10
C LYS A 47 -6.43 -26.38 -14.70
N LEU A 48 -5.45 -25.99 -15.52
CA LEU A 48 -4.48 -26.90 -16.14
C LEU A 48 -3.37 -27.33 -15.17
N ILE A 49 -3.12 -26.49 -14.15
CA ILE A 49 -2.19 -26.72 -13.06
C ILE A 49 -2.85 -26.28 -11.76
N THR A 50 -2.52 -26.94 -10.64
CA THR A 50 -3.01 -26.56 -9.31
C THR A 50 -2.06 -25.58 -8.63
N HIS A 51 -2.57 -24.84 -7.63
CA HIS A 51 -1.74 -23.98 -6.78
C HIS A 51 -0.61 -24.77 -6.11
N GLU A 52 -0.90 -25.97 -5.62
CA GLU A 52 0.05 -26.81 -4.91
C GLU A 52 1.16 -27.35 -5.82
N GLU A 53 0.80 -27.83 -7.02
CA GLU A 53 1.77 -28.29 -8.02
C GLU A 53 2.72 -27.15 -8.40
N LEU A 54 2.17 -25.97 -8.69
CA LEU A 54 2.97 -24.82 -9.08
C LEU A 54 3.82 -24.27 -7.93
N TYR A 55 3.32 -24.28 -6.69
CA TYR A 55 4.07 -23.90 -5.49
C TYR A 55 5.29 -24.79 -5.26
N ARG A 56 5.16 -26.10 -5.50
CA ARG A 56 6.29 -27.05 -5.39
C ARG A 56 7.32 -26.90 -6.51
N ARG A 57 6.90 -26.50 -7.72
CA ARG A 57 7.75 -26.52 -8.93
C ARG A 57 8.40 -25.17 -9.25
N SER A 58 7.76 -24.06 -8.93
CA SER A 58 8.21 -22.71 -9.31
C SER A 58 8.65 -21.90 -8.10
N SER A 59 9.92 -21.53 -8.09
CA SER A 59 10.53 -20.67 -7.05
C SER A 59 9.94 -19.26 -7.07
N LEU A 60 9.65 -18.73 -8.27
CA LEU A 60 9.02 -17.44 -8.46
C LEU A 60 7.59 -17.44 -7.91
N TYR A 61 6.83 -18.49 -8.24
CA TYR A 61 5.47 -18.64 -7.75
C TYR A 61 5.43 -18.83 -6.23
N LYS A 62 6.31 -19.69 -5.69
CA LYS A 62 6.49 -19.86 -4.25
C LYS A 62 6.78 -18.54 -3.55
N LYS A 63 7.78 -17.78 -4.01
CA LYS A 63 8.11 -16.45 -3.45
C LYS A 63 6.93 -15.49 -3.50
N LYS A 64 6.12 -15.54 -4.57
CA LYS A 64 4.90 -14.73 -4.70
C LYS A 64 3.83 -15.17 -3.70
N MET A 65 3.60 -16.47 -3.55
CA MET A 65 2.64 -17.00 -2.59
C MET A 65 3.11 -16.77 -1.15
N ASP A 66 4.38 -16.98 -0.84
CA ASP A 66 4.96 -16.68 0.47
C ASP A 66 4.79 -15.20 0.81
N ARG A 67 4.85 -14.29 -0.17
CA ARG A 67 4.53 -12.87 0.02
C ARG A 67 3.05 -12.59 0.26
N ILE A 68 2.16 -13.41 -0.28
CA ILE A 68 0.71 -13.29 -0.06
C ILE A 68 0.35 -13.90 1.29
N VAL A 69 0.88 -15.07 1.61
CA VAL A 69 0.65 -15.81 2.86
C VAL A 69 1.33 -15.11 4.03
N SER A 70 2.55 -14.58 3.87
CA SER A 70 3.21 -13.78 4.92
C SER A 70 2.48 -12.46 5.21
N ARG A 71 1.58 -12.02 4.32
CA ARG A 71 0.58 -11.01 4.68
C ARG A 71 -0.53 -11.70 5.46
N SER A 72 -0.28 -11.93 6.74
CA SER A 72 -1.26 -12.49 7.67
C SER A 72 -2.50 -11.61 7.88
N HIS A 73 -2.46 -10.35 7.41
CA HIS A 73 -3.53 -9.38 7.60
C HIS A 73 -4.06 -8.91 6.25
N LEU A 74 -5.39 -8.89 6.14
CA LEU A 74 -6.09 -8.30 5.00
C LEU A 74 -5.74 -6.82 4.89
N ARG A 75 -5.37 -6.39 3.69
CA ARG A 75 -5.10 -4.98 3.37
C ARG A 75 -6.29 -4.40 2.62
N ALA A 76 -6.78 -3.27 3.09
CA ALA A 76 -7.72 -2.47 2.35
C ALA A 76 -6.96 -1.60 1.35
N GLU A 77 -7.11 -1.87 0.06
CA GLU A 77 -6.65 -0.99 -1.00
C GLU A 77 -7.59 0.22 -1.06
N ILE A 78 -7.03 1.42 -1.01
CA ILE A 78 -7.81 2.66 -0.91
C ILE A 78 -7.97 3.23 -2.32
N GLY A 79 -9.19 3.19 -2.84
CA GLY A 79 -9.52 3.73 -4.15
C GLY A 79 -9.55 5.27 -4.22
N VAL A 80 -9.53 5.92 -3.06
CA VAL A 80 -9.51 7.38 -2.90
C VAL A 80 -8.18 7.83 -2.27
N SER A 81 -7.75 9.05 -2.58
CA SER A 81 -6.53 9.61 -1.99
C SER A 81 -6.81 10.05 -0.55
N ILE A 82 -6.31 9.30 0.44
CA ILE A 82 -6.35 9.74 1.85
C ILE A 82 -5.00 10.39 2.18
N PRO A 83 -4.96 11.68 2.54
CA PRO A 83 -3.73 12.32 2.96
C PRO A 83 -3.24 11.70 4.28
N ILE A 84 -1.93 11.63 4.44
CA ILE A 84 -1.28 11.19 5.67
C ILE A 84 -0.13 12.14 5.98
N TYR A 85 -0.01 12.54 7.23
CA TYR A 85 0.98 13.51 7.67
C TYR A 85 2.08 12.78 8.44
N ASP A 86 3.33 13.02 8.09
CA ASP A 86 4.46 12.66 8.94
C ASP A 86 4.70 13.78 9.94
N VAL A 87 4.39 13.50 11.20
CA VAL A 87 4.49 14.46 12.31
C VAL A 87 5.95 14.87 12.55
N THR A 88 6.91 13.98 12.24
CA THR A 88 8.34 14.23 12.51
C THR A 88 8.96 15.25 11.55
N CYS A 89 8.53 15.26 10.29
CA CYS A 89 9.10 16.15 9.27
C CYS A 89 8.11 17.14 8.65
N GLY A 90 6.85 17.13 9.09
CA GLY A 90 5.79 18.03 8.59
C GLY A 90 5.39 17.77 7.13
N ARG A 91 5.79 16.64 6.54
CA ARG A 91 5.46 16.30 5.15
C ARG A 91 4.12 15.61 5.03
N VAL A 92 3.48 15.82 3.88
CA VAL A 92 2.22 15.18 3.50
C VAL A 92 2.46 14.13 2.43
N GLY A 93 1.85 12.98 2.60
CA GLY A 93 1.81 11.90 1.62
C GLY A 93 0.39 11.45 1.35
N LEU A 94 0.28 10.39 0.54
CA LEU A 94 -0.98 9.72 0.24
C LEU A 94 -0.92 8.27 0.71
N MET A 95 -1.86 7.89 1.55
CA MET A 95 -2.05 6.51 1.97
C MET A 95 -2.71 5.72 0.84
N ARG A 96 -2.07 4.62 0.43
CA ARG A 96 -2.49 3.78 -0.71
C ARG A 96 -3.16 2.49 -0.27
N ASP A 97 -2.68 1.90 0.82
CA ASP A 97 -3.30 0.75 1.47
C ASP A 97 -3.05 0.80 2.97
N ILE A 98 -3.92 0.14 3.73
CA ILE A 98 -3.80 -0.01 5.18
C ILE A 98 -4.29 -1.37 5.65
N SER A 99 -3.70 -1.86 6.73
CA SER A 99 -4.09 -3.03 7.52
C SER A 99 -3.83 -2.74 9.00
N GLU A 100 -4.26 -3.63 9.89
CA GLU A 100 -3.97 -3.50 11.33
C GLU A 100 -2.47 -3.52 11.67
N LYS A 101 -1.60 -3.99 10.76
CA LYS A 101 -0.15 -4.14 11.01
C LYS A 101 0.73 -3.25 10.14
N GLY A 102 0.17 -2.52 9.20
CA GLY A 102 1.00 -1.78 8.27
C GLY A 102 0.20 -0.99 7.24
N LEU A 103 0.90 -0.06 6.61
CA LEU A 103 0.35 0.84 5.62
C LEU A 103 1.35 1.07 4.48
N ARG A 104 0.84 1.55 3.33
CA ARG A 104 1.65 1.99 2.19
C ARG A 104 1.43 3.46 1.95
N VAL A 105 2.51 4.23 1.90
CA VAL A 105 2.49 5.69 1.73
C VAL A 105 3.25 6.07 0.46
N ALA A 106 2.70 7.02 -0.29
CA ALA A 106 3.36 7.64 -1.43
C ALA A 106 3.64 9.12 -1.13
N GLY A 107 4.75 9.67 -1.62
CA GLY A 107 5.07 11.10 -1.54
C GLY A 107 5.88 11.53 -0.31
N ILE A 108 6.06 10.65 0.69
CA ILE A 108 6.93 10.90 1.84
C ILE A 108 8.25 10.15 1.62
N PRO A 109 9.40 10.84 1.48
CA PRO A 109 10.71 10.21 1.44
C PRO A 109 11.02 9.49 2.74
N ALA A 110 11.53 8.27 2.62
CA ALA A 110 11.94 7.42 3.74
C ALA A 110 13.03 6.45 3.26
N GLU A 111 13.79 5.91 4.21
CA GLU A 111 14.73 4.82 4.03
C GLU A 111 14.29 3.58 4.80
N LYS A 112 14.80 2.40 4.44
CA LYS A 112 14.45 1.16 5.14
C LYS A 112 15.02 1.21 6.56
N GLY A 113 14.17 1.00 7.56
CA GLY A 113 14.50 1.11 8.97
C GLY A 113 14.05 2.44 9.61
N ASP A 114 13.68 3.44 8.81
CA ASP A 114 13.15 4.71 9.34
C ASP A 114 11.91 4.48 10.20
N GLU A 115 11.91 5.00 11.41
CA GLU A 115 10.72 5.09 12.24
C GLU A 115 10.04 6.45 12.03
N ARG A 116 8.72 6.43 11.82
CA ARG A 116 7.91 7.62 11.53
C ARG A 116 6.64 7.61 12.36
N THR A 117 6.25 8.79 12.83
CA THR A 117 4.94 9.01 13.46
C THR A 117 3.99 9.61 12.44
N PHE A 118 2.96 8.85 12.07
CA PHE A 118 1.95 9.28 11.13
C PHE A 118 0.66 9.72 11.82
N GLN A 119 0.10 10.82 11.33
CA GLN A 119 -1.26 11.27 11.63
C GLN A 119 -2.14 11.03 10.40
N ILE A 120 -3.22 10.26 10.60
CA ILE A 120 -4.17 9.92 9.55
C ILE A 120 -5.51 10.61 9.88
N PRO A 121 -5.96 11.60 9.08
CA PRO A 121 -7.22 12.28 9.28
C PRO A 121 -8.39 11.37 8.89
N VAL A 122 -8.87 10.59 9.85
CA VAL A 122 -10.03 9.70 9.65
C VAL A 122 -11.37 10.44 9.70
N GLY A 123 -11.36 11.71 10.14
CA GLY A 123 -12.52 12.62 10.19
C GLY A 123 -13.35 12.67 8.91
N MET A 124 -12.69 12.53 7.76
CA MET A 124 -13.35 12.54 6.45
C MET A 124 -14.13 11.26 6.14
N LEU A 125 -13.85 10.17 6.87
CA LEU A 125 -14.49 8.87 6.69
C LEU A 125 -15.42 8.53 7.86
N MET A 126 -15.09 9.03 9.05
CA MET A 126 -15.74 8.73 10.33
C MET A 126 -15.66 9.96 11.22
N GLN A 127 -16.68 10.26 12.03
CA GLN A 127 -16.63 11.34 13.02
C GLN A 127 -15.72 10.93 14.21
N ALA A 128 -14.41 10.98 13.99
CA ALA A 128 -13.41 10.56 14.95
C ALA A 128 -12.15 11.44 14.86
N ASP A 129 -11.42 11.49 15.98
CA ASP A 129 -10.12 12.15 16.05
C ASP A 129 -9.11 11.54 15.07
N PRO A 130 -8.10 12.31 14.63
CA PRO A 130 -7.02 11.76 13.82
C PRO A 130 -6.34 10.57 14.49
N LEU A 131 -6.08 9.54 13.69
CA LEU A 131 -5.40 8.32 14.12
C LEU A 131 -3.88 8.57 14.13
N LEU A 132 -3.23 8.30 15.27
CA LEU A 132 -1.77 8.39 15.40
C LEU A 132 -1.15 6.99 15.44
N VAL A 133 -0.13 6.75 14.61
CA VAL A 133 0.61 5.48 14.57
C VAL A 133 2.11 5.73 14.44
N ILE A 134 2.92 4.95 15.15
CA ILE A 134 4.37 4.89 14.94
C ILE A 134 4.67 3.66 14.10
N ALA A 135 5.40 3.83 13.00
CA ALA A 135 5.63 2.77 12.04
C ALA A 135 7.06 2.78 11.49
N GLU A 136 7.62 1.59 11.28
CA GLU A 136 8.97 1.37 10.76
C GLU A 136 8.91 1.09 9.25
N CYS A 137 9.74 1.77 8.46
CA CYS A 137 9.81 1.57 7.02
C CYS A 137 10.44 0.22 6.68
N ARG A 138 9.69 -0.66 6.01
CA ARG A 138 10.15 -2.00 5.62
C ARG A 138 10.77 -2.06 4.22
N TRP A 139 10.30 -1.19 3.33
CA TRP A 139 10.80 -1.11 1.96
C TRP A 139 10.44 0.24 1.34
N VAL A 140 11.23 0.63 0.34
CA VAL A 140 11.07 1.86 -0.42
C VAL A 140 11.19 1.53 -1.91
N THR A 141 10.43 2.20 -2.75
CA THR A 141 10.54 2.12 -4.20
C THR A 141 10.26 3.48 -4.82
N ILE A 142 11.08 3.88 -5.78
CA ILE A 142 10.85 5.11 -6.55
C ILE A 142 9.94 4.79 -7.74
N LYS A 143 8.88 5.59 -7.91
CA LYS A 143 7.89 5.46 -9.00
C LYS A 143 7.81 6.76 -9.80
N GLY A 144 7.22 6.68 -10.99
CA GLY A 144 7.07 7.82 -11.92
C GLY A 144 8.15 7.85 -13.01
N LYS A 145 7.78 8.35 -14.20
CA LYS A 145 8.69 8.51 -15.34
C LYS A 145 9.38 9.87 -15.30
N GLU A 146 8.58 10.93 -15.38
CA GLU A 146 9.04 12.32 -15.35
C GLU A 146 9.23 12.80 -13.92
N ARG A 147 8.17 12.72 -13.10
CA ARG A 147 8.21 13.07 -11.68
C ARG A 147 8.41 11.81 -10.85
N LYS A 148 9.64 11.60 -10.39
CA LYS A 148 9.98 10.52 -9.48
C LYS A 148 9.46 10.81 -8.07
N TYR A 149 8.79 9.85 -7.45
CA TYR A 149 8.31 9.96 -6.07
C TYR A 149 8.53 8.67 -5.29
N HIS A 150 8.70 8.80 -3.97
CA HIS A 150 8.86 7.66 -3.06
C HIS A 150 7.52 6.97 -2.82
N VAL A 151 7.53 5.64 -2.85
CA VAL A 151 6.47 4.79 -2.31
C VAL A 151 7.14 3.87 -1.30
N ALA A 152 6.67 3.93 -0.06
CA ALA A 152 7.22 3.15 1.04
C ALA A 152 6.12 2.34 1.74
N GLY A 153 6.50 1.17 2.22
CA GLY A 153 5.65 0.34 3.07
C GLY A 153 6.15 0.37 4.49
N PHE A 154 5.26 0.67 5.43
CA PHE A 154 5.55 0.78 6.84
C PHE A 154 4.84 -0.34 7.63
N GLU A 155 5.52 -0.88 8.63
CA GLU A 155 4.92 -1.76 9.64
C GLU A 155 4.60 -0.95 10.89
N ILE A 156 3.37 -1.02 11.37
CA ILE A 156 2.92 -0.33 12.57
C ILE A 156 3.56 -1.01 13.79
N LYS A 157 4.37 -0.27 14.51
CA LYS A 157 5.05 -0.70 15.75
C LYS A 157 4.19 -0.39 16.96
N VAL A 158 3.78 0.87 17.08
CA VAL A 158 3.05 1.38 18.24
C VAL A 158 1.78 2.07 17.77
N VAL A 159 0.69 1.74 18.46
CA VAL A 159 -0.63 2.36 18.30
C VAL A 159 -1.35 2.28 19.64
N SER A 160 -1.96 3.38 20.07
CA SER A 160 -2.69 3.40 21.34
C SER A 160 -3.89 2.45 21.30
N MET A 161 -4.42 2.04 22.46
CA MET A 161 -5.53 1.10 22.52
C MET A 161 -6.83 1.66 21.92
N SER A 162 -7.11 2.95 22.10
CA SER A 162 -8.24 3.63 21.46
C SER A 162 -8.05 3.71 19.94
N ASP A 163 -6.85 4.11 19.51
CA ASP A 163 -6.48 4.23 18.11
C ASP A 163 -6.48 2.87 17.39
N ARG A 164 -6.18 1.78 18.09
CA ARG A 164 -6.25 0.42 17.54
C ARG A 164 -7.68 0.02 17.17
N ARG A 165 -8.67 0.39 18.01
CA ARG A 165 -10.09 0.13 17.70
C ARG A 165 -10.51 0.94 16.48
N LEU A 166 -10.10 2.20 16.42
CA LEU A 166 -10.38 3.08 15.29
C LEU A 166 -9.74 2.59 13.99
N LEU A 167 -8.47 2.16 14.05
CA LEU A 167 -7.76 1.53 12.94
C LEU A 167 -8.48 0.29 12.43
N LYS A 168 -8.95 -0.58 13.33
CA LYS A 168 -9.73 -1.76 12.97
C LYS A 168 -11.03 -1.37 12.26
N SER A 169 -11.81 -0.48 12.86
CA SER A 169 -13.06 0.01 12.26
C SER A 169 -12.85 0.65 10.88
N LEU A 170 -11.75 1.39 10.70
CA LEU A 170 -11.36 1.96 9.42
C LEU A 170 -11.05 0.87 8.38
N VAL A 171 -10.26 -0.14 8.75
CA VAL A 171 -9.92 -1.26 7.86
C VAL A 171 -11.17 -2.02 7.45
N ASP A 172 -12.05 -2.35 8.41
CA ASP A 172 -13.30 -3.06 8.16
C ASP A 172 -14.23 -2.27 7.21
N LEU A 173 -14.36 -0.96 7.43
CA LEU A 173 -15.14 -0.06 6.57
C LEU A 173 -14.62 -0.06 5.12
N LEU A 174 -13.29 0.04 4.95
CA LEU A 174 -12.67 0.07 3.63
C LEU A 174 -12.78 -1.28 2.91
N LEU A 175 -12.64 -2.40 3.64
CA LEU A 175 -12.85 -3.75 3.09
C LEU A 175 -14.29 -3.98 2.66
N ALA A 176 -15.27 -3.56 3.47
CA ALA A 176 -16.69 -3.67 3.12
C ALA A 176 -17.02 -2.91 1.83
N ARG A 177 -16.45 -1.70 1.65
CA ARG A 177 -16.59 -0.92 0.41
C ARG A 177 -15.95 -1.60 -0.80
N ALA A 178 -14.79 -2.23 -0.63
CA ALA A 178 -14.14 -2.97 -1.70
C ALA A 178 -14.98 -4.18 -2.15
N ALA A 179 -15.71 -4.81 -1.23
CA ALA A 179 -16.60 -5.92 -1.53
C ALA A 179 -17.87 -5.49 -2.28
N SER A 180 -18.46 -4.33 -1.96
CA SER A 180 -19.69 -3.82 -2.60
C SER A 180 -19.47 -3.20 -3.98
N GLY A 181 -18.25 -2.74 -4.29
CA GLY A 181 -17.90 -2.03 -5.52
C GLY A 181 -17.99 -2.84 -6.83
N LYS A 182 -18.41 -4.10 -6.81
CA LYS A 182 -18.64 -4.89 -8.03
C LYS A 182 -19.93 -4.53 -8.79
N SER A 183 -20.84 -3.75 -8.19
CA SER A 183 -22.14 -3.41 -8.80
C SER A 183 -22.38 -1.91 -9.10
N GLY A 184 -21.52 -0.98 -8.68
CA GLY A 184 -21.88 0.45 -8.72
C GLY A 184 -20.68 1.39 -8.85
N ARG A 185 -20.04 1.42 -10.03
CA ARG A 185 -18.88 2.29 -10.29
C ARG A 185 -19.23 3.75 -10.60
N GLU A 186 -20.49 4.16 -10.49
CA GLU A 186 -20.95 5.50 -10.89
C GLU A 186 -21.04 6.53 -9.75
N SER A 187 -21.32 6.14 -8.50
CA SER A 187 -21.75 7.12 -7.48
C SER A 187 -20.65 7.79 -6.63
N LEU A 188 -19.36 7.49 -6.85
CA LEU A 188 -18.26 8.01 -6.01
C LEU A 188 -17.37 9.07 -6.68
N LYS A 189 -17.64 9.45 -7.94
CA LYS A 189 -16.96 10.60 -8.55
C LYS A 189 -17.34 11.92 -7.89
N GLU A 190 -18.58 12.02 -7.39
CA GLU A 190 -19.16 13.28 -6.93
C GLU A 190 -18.56 13.80 -5.59
N ILE A 191 -18.06 12.93 -4.72
CA ILE A 191 -17.41 13.34 -3.46
C ILE A 191 -15.94 13.74 -3.69
N ALA A 192 -15.26 13.12 -4.66
CA ALA A 192 -13.88 13.42 -5.00
C ALA A 192 -13.74 14.70 -5.86
N GLU A 193 -14.79 15.09 -6.60
CA GLU A 193 -14.76 16.24 -7.50
C GLU A 193 -14.98 17.60 -6.79
N SER A 194 -15.47 17.61 -5.55
CA SER A 194 -15.62 18.85 -4.76
C SER A 194 -14.30 19.35 -4.13
N HIS A 195 -13.24 18.54 -4.13
CA HIS A 195 -11.93 18.85 -3.54
C HIS A 195 -10.76 18.30 -4.39
N VAL A 196 -10.83 18.46 -5.72
CA VAL A 196 -9.71 18.11 -6.60
C VAL A 196 -8.61 19.16 -6.44
N CYS A 197 -7.73 18.97 -5.47
CA CYS A 197 -6.34 19.35 -5.66
C CYS A 197 -5.68 18.21 -6.44
N SER A 198 -5.09 18.52 -7.59
CA SER A 198 -4.20 17.57 -8.25
C SER A 198 -3.08 17.20 -7.27
N PRO A 199 -2.51 15.97 -7.31
CA PRO A 199 -1.35 15.63 -6.50
C PRO A 199 -0.15 16.57 -6.70
N THR A 200 -0.16 17.34 -7.80
CA THR A 200 0.79 18.41 -8.09
C THR A 200 0.39 19.76 -7.49
N ASP A 201 -0.90 20.03 -7.28
CA ASP A 201 -1.38 21.25 -6.62
C ASP A 201 -1.07 21.22 -5.13
N ILE A 202 -1.00 20.05 -4.48
CA ILE A 202 -0.60 19.95 -3.07
C ILE A 202 0.90 20.29 -2.90
N GLN A 203 1.73 20.21 -3.95
CA GLN A 203 3.12 20.71 -3.89
C GLN A 203 3.25 22.17 -4.37
N GLU A 204 2.43 22.63 -5.31
CA GLU A 204 2.46 24.03 -5.79
C GLU A 204 1.69 25.01 -4.89
N LEU A 205 0.61 24.60 -4.21
CA LEU A 205 -0.08 25.40 -3.19
C LEU A 205 0.81 25.65 -1.97
N PHE A 206 1.72 24.74 -1.64
CA PHE A 206 2.65 24.91 -0.52
C PHE A 206 3.97 25.60 -0.88
N LEU A 207 4.30 25.78 -2.16
CA LEU A 207 5.45 26.58 -2.61
C LEU A 207 5.08 28.05 -2.91
N LYS A 208 3.81 28.43 -2.81
CA LYS A 208 3.34 29.82 -3.00
C LYS A 208 2.95 30.55 -1.71
N GLU A 209 3.02 29.90 -0.55
CA GLU A 209 2.66 30.49 0.77
C GLU A 209 3.88 30.91 1.62
N ASP A 210 4.96 31.41 1.01
CA ASP A 210 6.04 32.11 1.76
C ASP A 210 5.67 33.57 2.11
N HIS A 211 4.42 33.99 1.88
CA HIS A 211 3.91 35.31 2.28
C HIS A 211 2.68 35.18 3.17
N GLY A 212 2.95 34.95 4.47
CA GLY A 212 2.14 35.43 5.59
C GLY A 212 0.73 34.87 5.71
N VAL A 213 0.59 33.62 6.18
CA VAL A 213 -0.68 33.11 6.71
C VAL A 213 -0.60 32.95 8.23
N SER A 214 -1.60 33.55 8.88
CA SER A 214 -1.78 33.69 10.32
C SER A 214 -2.02 32.36 11.04
N LEU A 215 -1.44 32.26 12.24
CA LEU A 215 -1.43 31.12 13.15
C LEU A 215 -2.82 30.83 13.76
N SER A 216 -3.57 29.88 13.20
CA SER A 216 -4.74 29.29 13.88
C SER A 216 -4.72 27.75 13.98
N HIS A 217 -3.74 27.06 13.41
CA HIS A 217 -3.61 25.59 13.49
C HIS A 217 -2.76 25.07 14.67
N GLN A 218 -2.30 25.93 15.59
CA GLN A 218 -1.42 25.52 16.69
C GLN A 218 -2.10 24.70 17.81
N SER A 219 -3.43 24.70 17.94
CA SER A 219 -4.07 23.95 19.05
C SER A 219 -4.06 22.43 18.82
N SER A 220 -4.11 21.98 17.57
CA SER A 220 -4.06 20.55 17.23
C SER A 220 -2.65 19.97 17.43
N ALA A 221 -1.61 20.71 17.07
CA ALA A 221 -0.21 20.28 17.24
C ALA A 221 0.16 20.08 18.73
N LYS A 222 -0.33 20.92 19.63
CA LYS A 222 -0.10 20.77 21.08
C LYS A 222 -0.75 19.50 21.66
N ASN A 223 -1.95 19.16 21.20
CA ASN A 223 -2.63 17.91 21.62
C ASN A 223 -1.96 16.66 21.04
N VAL A 224 -1.41 16.74 19.82
CA VAL A 224 -0.65 15.64 19.22
C VAL A 224 0.65 15.39 19.99
N ALA A 225 1.40 16.44 20.33
CA ALA A 225 2.62 16.31 21.13
C ALA A 225 2.35 15.67 22.51
N ALA A 226 1.30 16.13 23.21
CA ALA A 226 0.91 15.57 24.50
C ALA A 226 0.50 14.08 24.40
N ARG A 227 -0.24 13.69 23.35
CA ARG A 227 -0.60 12.28 23.11
C ARG A 227 0.62 11.42 22.75
N CYS A 228 1.58 11.94 22.00
CA CYS A 228 2.81 11.22 21.67
C CYS A 228 3.66 10.96 22.92
N SER A 229 3.83 11.95 23.80
CA SER A 229 4.55 11.77 25.07
C SER A 229 3.89 10.74 25.98
N ALA A 230 2.56 10.71 26.06
CA ALA A 230 1.84 9.72 26.85
C ALA A 230 2.01 8.28 26.35
N VAL A 231 2.30 8.09 25.05
CA VAL A 231 2.54 6.75 24.48
C VAL A 231 3.95 6.25 24.83
N THR A 232 4.97 7.13 24.81
CA THR A 232 6.35 6.73 25.14
C THR A 232 6.54 6.42 26.62
N ASP A 233 5.84 7.14 27.51
CA ASP A 233 6.00 6.96 28.97
C ASP A 233 5.38 5.65 29.47
N ALA A 234 4.37 5.12 28.79
CA ALA A 234 3.68 3.89 29.18
C ALA A 234 4.50 2.60 28.89
N GLU A 235 5.54 2.66 28.06
CA GLU A 235 6.41 1.51 27.77
C GLU A 235 7.65 1.44 28.68
N SER A 236 8.03 2.51 29.38
CA SER A 236 9.20 2.53 30.27
C SER A 236 8.95 1.91 31.65
N THR A 237 7.71 1.51 31.96
CA THR A 237 7.30 0.94 33.26
C THR A 237 7.08 -0.57 33.24
N ARG A 238 7.56 -1.30 32.23
CA ARG A 238 7.49 -2.77 32.13
C ARG A 238 8.86 -3.37 31.85
#